data_AF-A0A958C618-F1
#
_entry.id   AF-A0A958C618-F1
#
_cell.length_a   1.000
_cell.length_b   1.000
_cell.length_c   1.000
_cell.angle_alpha   90.00
_cell.angle_beta   90.00
_cell.angle_gamma   90.00
#
_symmetry.space_group_name_H-M   'P 1'
#
loop_
_entity.id
_entity.type
_entity.pdbx_description
1 polymer ?
#
loop_
_entity_poly.entity_id
_entity_poly.type
_entity_poly.pdbx_seq_one_letter_code
_entity_poly.pdbx_strand_id
1 'polypeptide(L)'
;MINQDRLIDTFLELVRIDSPSGQEAEIGSHLAVRLQALGFTTEFDEIGNLVGRLNGADGDWLLLSAHMDTVGTDIGIEPVIRDGVIYSAGDTILGGDDKSGVAAILEVLRTLQEEGLPHPPLEVV
;
A
#
# COMPACT_ATOMS: atom_id res chain seq x y z
N MET A 1 -5.46 -15.72 7.79
CA MET A 1 -6.22 -14.74 8.60
C MET A 1 -5.40 -13.47 8.70
N ILE A 2 -6.03 -12.31 8.51
CA ILE A 2 -5.36 -11.01 8.51
C ILE A 2 -4.66 -10.74 9.85
N ASN A 3 -3.42 -10.28 9.82
CA ASN A 3 -2.69 -9.85 11.00
C ASN A 3 -2.93 -8.35 11.23
N GLN A 4 -3.76 -8.03 12.24
CA GLN A 4 -4.17 -6.65 12.51
C GLN A 4 -3.01 -5.75 12.93
N ASP A 5 -2.08 -6.24 13.75
CA ASP A 5 -0.95 -5.44 14.22
C ASP A 5 -0.03 -5.07 13.05
N ARG A 6 0.28 -6.04 12.18
CA ARG A 6 1.09 -5.82 10.98
C ARG A 6 0.42 -4.88 9.97
N LEU A 7 -0.91 -4.98 9.83
CA LEU A 7 -1.68 -4.06 8.99
C LEU A 7 -1.58 -2.62 9.52
N ILE A 8 -1.76 -2.44 10.83
CA ILE A 8 -1.65 -1.13 11.47
C ILE A 8 -0.21 -0.60 11.32
N ASP A 9 0.80 -1.40 11.62
CA ASP A 9 2.21 -1.00 11.48
C ASP A 9 2.54 -0.59 10.05
N THR A 10 2.06 -1.34 9.06
CA THR A 10 2.22 -1.02 7.64
C THR A 10 1.55 0.30 7.30
N PHE A 11 0.31 0.51 7.72
CA PHE A 11 -0.39 1.77 7.49
C PHE A 11 0.34 2.96 8.12
N LEU A 12 0.76 2.82 9.39
CA LEU A 12 1.50 3.85 10.12
C LEU A 12 2.83 4.19 9.45
N GLU A 13 3.52 3.21 8.86
CA GLU A 13 4.73 3.44 8.09
C GLU A 13 4.44 4.21 6.80
N LEU A 14 3.44 3.78 6.02
CA LEU A 14 3.11 4.40 4.74
C LEU A 14 2.70 5.86 4.89
N VAL A 15 1.90 6.20 5.90
CA VAL A 15 1.46 7.59 6.10
C VAL A 15 2.60 8.53 6.48
N ARG A 16 3.72 8.02 7.02
CA ARG A 16 4.92 8.82 7.32
C ARG A 16 5.80 9.11 6.11
N ILE A 17 5.58 8.42 4.99
CA ILE A 17 6.29 8.70 3.75
C ILE A 17 5.54 9.83 3.06
N ASP A 18 6.17 11.00 2.92
CA ASP A 18 5.56 12.13 2.23
C ASP A 18 5.29 11.74 0.77
N SER A 19 4.07 11.97 0.31
CA SER A 19 3.65 11.63 -1.05
C SER A 19 2.61 12.61 -1.62
N PRO A 20 2.88 13.93 -1.64
CA PRO A 20 1.96 14.86 -2.28
C PRO A 20 1.72 14.50 -3.75
N SER A 21 0.53 14.78 -4.28
CA SER A 21 0.24 14.58 -5.71
C SER A 21 1.32 15.22 -6.59
N GLY A 22 1.89 14.43 -7.50
CA GLY A 22 3.03 14.76 -8.37
C GLY A 22 4.42 14.56 -7.76
N GLN A 23 4.52 14.07 -6.52
CA GLN A 23 5.77 13.83 -5.78
C GLN A 23 5.84 12.41 -5.19
N GLU A 24 5.30 11.42 -5.89
CA GLU A 24 5.08 10.04 -5.41
C GLU A 24 6.33 9.15 -5.47
N ALA A 25 7.46 9.65 -5.98
CA ALA A 25 8.63 8.83 -6.31
C ALA A 25 9.18 8.01 -5.13
N GLU A 26 9.17 8.58 -3.92
CA GLU A 26 9.66 7.90 -2.72
C GLU A 26 8.72 6.75 -2.31
N ILE A 27 7.41 7.04 -2.15
CA ILE A 27 6.44 6.01 -1.78
C ILE A 27 6.32 4.94 -2.87
N GLY A 28 6.34 5.32 -4.15
CA GLY A 28 6.31 4.37 -5.27
C GLY A 28 7.49 3.40 -5.21
N SER A 29 8.71 3.92 -4.98
CA SER A 29 9.91 3.08 -4.84
C SER A 29 9.81 2.13 -3.64
N HIS A 30 9.28 2.61 -2.52
CA HIS A 30 9.07 1.80 -1.32
C HIS A 30 8.07 0.66 -1.56
N LEU A 31 6.94 0.95 -2.21
CA LEU A 31 5.92 -0.02 -2.56
C LEU A 31 6.43 -1.06 -3.56
N ALA A 32 7.23 -0.65 -4.55
CA ALA A 32 7.84 -1.56 -5.50
C ALA A 32 8.72 -2.61 -4.80
N VAL A 33 9.56 -2.20 -3.84
CA VAL A 33 10.38 -3.12 -3.04
C VAL A 33 9.52 -4.09 -2.24
N ARG A 34 8.41 -3.62 -1.65
CA ARG A 34 7.49 -4.48 -0.89
C ARG A 34 6.80 -5.51 -1.79
N LEU A 35 6.33 -5.12 -2.97
CA LEU A 35 5.72 -6.04 -3.93
C LEU A 35 6.74 -7.06 -4.45
N GLN A 36 7.96 -6.64 -4.77
CA GLN A 36 9.04 -7.55 -5.19
C GLN A 36 9.36 -8.59 -4.11
N ALA A 37 9.38 -8.20 -2.84
CA ALA A 37 9.58 -9.13 -1.73
C ALA A 37 8.44 -10.17 -1.61
N LEU A 38 7.24 -9.86 -2.11
CA LEU A 38 6.10 -10.78 -2.20
C LEU A 38 6.12 -11.63 -3.50
N GLY A 39 7.15 -11.48 -4.34
CA GLY A 39 7.33 -12.25 -5.58
C GLY A 39 6.71 -11.62 -6.82
N PHE A 40 6.22 -10.38 -6.73
CA PHE A 40 5.72 -9.66 -7.89
C PHE A 40 6.86 -9.20 -8.79
N THR A 41 6.65 -9.23 -10.11
CA THR A 41 7.40 -8.38 -11.03
C THR A 41 6.78 -6.99 -11.00
N THR A 42 7.59 -5.95 -10.91
CA THR A 42 7.11 -4.56 -10.83
C THR A 42 7.71 -3.71 -11.95
N GLU A 43 6.92 -2.80 -12.49
CA GLU A 43 7.35 -1.76 -13.40
C GLU A 43 6.67 -0.43 -13.07
N PHE A 44 7.26 0.67 -13.54
CA PHE A 44 6.58 1.96 -13.54
C PHE A 44 6.17 2.28 -14.97
N ASP A 45 4.93 2.74 -15.17
CA ASP A 45 4.48 3.21 -16.49
C ASP A 45 5.05 4.60 -16.83
N GLU A 46 4.68 5.13 -18.00
CA GLU A 46 5.20 6.41 -18.51
C GLU A 46 4.83 7.63 -17.64
N ILE A 47 3.80 7.51 -16.80
CA ILE A 47 3.30 8.59 -15.94
C ILE A 47 3.54 8.34 -14.46
N GLY A 48 4.27 7.27 -14.11
CA GLY A 48 4.74 6.99 -12.76
C GLY A 48 3.84 6.07 -11.94
N ASN A 49 2.82 5.42 -12.52
CA ASN A 49 2.05 4.41 -11.80
C ASN A 49 2.92 3.17 -11.58
N LEU A 50 2.87 2.62 -10.37
CA LEU A 50 3.50 1.34 -10.06
C LEU A 50 2.57 0.21 -10.47
N VAL A 51 3.03 -0.68 -11.36
CA VAL A 51 2.29 -1.87 -11.77
C VAL A 51 3.02 -3.12 -11.29
N GLY A 52 2.37 -3.89 -10.41
CA GLY A 52 2.85 -5.18 -9.93
C GLY A 52 2.08 -6.33 -10.55
N ARG A 53 2.76 -7.39 -11.00
CA ARG A 53 2.11 -8.63 -11.49
C ARG A 53 2.64 -9.87 -10.77
N LEU A 54 1.72 -10.74 -10.37
CA LEU A 54 2.01 -12.04 -9.77
C LEU A 54 1.14 -13.12 -10.42
N ASN A 55 1.79 -14.15 -10.98
CA ASN A 55 1.07 -15.32 -11.49
C ASN A 55 0.41 -16.09 -10.34
N GLY A 56 -0.76 -16.67 -10.61
CA GLY A 56 -1.50 -17.49 -9.67
C GLY A 56 -1.95 -18.82 -10.30
N ALA A 57 -3.02 -19.39 -9.75
CA ALA A 57 -3.72 -20.52 -10.37
C ALA A 57 -4.44 -20.09 -11.66
N ASP A 58 -4.81 -21.05 -12.51
CA ASP A 58 -5.53 -20.78 -13.76
C ASP A 58 -6.82 -19.99 -13.51
N GLY A 59 -7.02 -18.90 -14.26
CA GLY A 59 -8.20 -18.04 -14.13
C GLY A 59 -8.01 -16.66 -14.76
N ASP A 60 -9.05 -15.82 -14.64
CA ASP A 60 -8.99 -14.42 -15.06
C ASP A 60 -8.14 -13.59 -14.10
N TRP A 61 -7.45 -12.59 -14.64
CA TRP A 61 -6.67 -11.65 -13.84
C TRP A 61 -7.57 -10.81 -12.94
N LEU A 62 -7.19 -10.69 -11.67
CA LEU A 62 -7.82 -9.78 -10.72
C LEU A 62 -6.91 -8.57 -10.48
N LEU A 63 -7.45 -7.37 -10.74
CA LEU A 63 -6.79 -6.10 -10.44
C LEU A 63 -7.20 -5.61 -9.05
N LEU A 64 -6.20 -5.28 -8.22
CA LEU A 64 -6.35 -4.54 -6.98
C LEU A 64 -5.72 -3.17 -7.17
N SER A 65 -6.46 -2.09 -6.89
CA SER A 65 -5.93 -0.74 -7.10
C SER A 65 -6.19 0.18 -5.93
N ALA A 66 -5.18 1.02 -5.64
CA ALA A 66 -5.21 2.06 -4.63
C ALA A 66 -4.23 3.16 -5.04
N HIS A 67 -4.55 4.42 -4.71
CA HIS A 67 -3.64 5.53 -5.03
C HIS A 67 -2.64 5.78 -3.89
N MET A 68 -1.43 6.22 -4.24
CA MET A 68 -0.33 6.43 -3.29
C MET A 68 -0.13 7.90 -2.92
N ASP A 69 -0.75 8.82 -3.65
CA ASP A 69 -0.63 10.24 -3.40
C ASP A 69 -1.58 10.73 -2.29
N THR A 70 -1.32 11.95 -1.84
CA THR A 70 -2.12 12.63 -0.82
C THR A 70 -2.36 14.07 -1.20
N VAL A 71 -3.33 14.70 -0.51
CA VAL A 71 -3.72 16.09 -0.73
C VAL A 71 -3.75 16.89 0.57
N GLY A 72 -3.57 18.21 0.48
CA GLY A 72 -3.73 19.13 1.61
C GLY A 72 -2.42 19.42 2.35
N THR A 73 -2.44 19.38 3.68
CA THR A 73 -1.23 19.54 4.51
C THR A 73 -0.67 18.16 4.82
N ASP A 74 0.21 17.67 3.97
CA ASP A 74 0.54 16.25 3.85
C ASP A 74 2.04 15.92 3.91
N ILE A 75 2.83 16.86 4.42
CA ILE A 75 4.26 16.73 4.67
C ILE A 75 4.51 16.58 6.17
N GLY A 76 5.31 15.61 6.57
CA GLY A 76 5.67 15.35 7.97
C GLY A 76 4.50 14.83 8.80
N ILE A 77 3.69 13.93 8.22
CA ILE A 77 2.54 13.33 8.91
C ILE A 77 3.03 12.48 10.09
N GLU A 78 2.56 12.82 11.30
CA GLU A 78 2.82 12.06 12.52
C GLU A 78 1.55 11.35 12.98
N PRO A 79 1.37 10.04 12.71
CA PRO A 79 0.16 9.34 13.10
C PRO A 79 0.19 8.93 14.58
N VAL A 80 -0.95 9.05 15.25
CA VAL A 80 -1.17 8.69 16.66
C VAL A 80 -2.43 7.85 16.80
N ILE A 81 -2.37 6.84 17.66
CA ILE A 81 -3.54 6.02 18.00
C ILE A 81 -4.19 6.58 19.26
N ARG A 82 -5.49 6.91 19.19
CA ARG A 82 -6.30 7.36 20.32
C ARG A 82 -7.59 6.56 20.35
N ASP A 83 -7.83 5.83 21.44
CA ASP A 83 -9.04 5.02 21.66
C ASP A 83 -9.37 4.06 20.48
N GLY A 84 -8.34 3.43 19.92
CA GLY A 84 -8.48 2.48 18.80
C GLY A 84 -8.67 3.11 17.42
N VAL A 85 -8.60 4.44 17.32
CA VAL A 85 -8.68 5.17 16.05
C VAL A 85 -7.34 5.85 15.77
N ILE A 86 -6.91 5.84 14.50
CA ILE A 86 -5.67 6.47 14.05
C ILE A 86 -5.98 7.90 13.60
N TYR A 87 -5.22 8.87 14.09
CA TYR A 87 -5.32 10.30 13.78
C TYR A 87 -3.96 10.86 13.39
N SER A 88 -3.91 12.03 12.77
CA SER A 88 -2.70 12.85 12.74
C SER A 88 -2.50 13.55 14.10
N ALA A 89 -1.24 13.77 14.49
CA ALA A 89 -0.89 14.39 15.77
C ALA A 89 -1.10 15.91 15.79
N GLY A 90 -1.09 16.56 14.62
CA GLY A 90 -1.11 18.02 14.47
C GLY A 90 -1.98 18.49 13.31
N ASP A 91 -1.52 19.52 12.62
CA ASP A 91 -2.30 20.24 11.60
C ASP A 91 -2.21 19.58 10.19
N THR A 92 -1.63 18.39 10.09
CA THR A 92 -1.59 17.61 8.85
C THR A 92 -2.87 16.81 8.67
N ILE A 93 -3.13 16.40 7.43
CA ILE A 93 -4.00 15.24 7.17
C ILE A 93 -3.36 13.96 7.73
N LEU A 94 -4.11 12.86 7.72
CA LEU A 94 -3.58 11.54 8.06
C LEU A 94 -3.04 10.78 6.84
N GLY A 95 -3.55 11.05 5.64
CA GLY A 95 -3.26 10.22 4.45
C GLY A 95 -3.98 8.86 4.46
N GLY A 96 -5.10 8.75 5.20
CA GLY A 96 -5.93 7.55 5.19
C GLY A 96 -6.50 7.23 3.80
N ASP A 97 -6.93 8.27 3.10
CA ASP A 97 -7.23 8.27 1.66
C ASP A 97 -5.90 8.48 0.89
N ASP A 98 -5.35 7.48 0.20
CA ASP A 98 -5.78 6.06 0.13
C ASP A 98 -4.70 5.08 0.61
N LYS A 99 -3.80 5.52 1.49
CA LYS A 99 -2.79 4.62 2.07
C LYS A 99 -3.41 3.51 2.92
N SER A 100 -4.68 3.64 3.32
CA SER A 100 -5.43 2.54 3.94
C SER A 100 -5.74 1.41 2.94
N GLY A 101 -6.11 1.74 1.70
CA GLY A 101 -6.27 0.79 0.61
C GLY A 101 -4.94 0.10 0.27
N VAL A 102 -3.85 0.87 0.16
CA VAL A 102 -2.50 0.34 -0.07
C VAL A 102 -2.09 -0.64 1.04
N ALA A 103 -2.30 -0.27 2.31
CA ALA A 103 -1.99 -1.15 3.45
C ALA A 103 -2.82 -2.44 3.43
N ALA A 104 -4.11 -2.35 3.10
CA ALA A 104 -4.99 -3.51 2.99
C ALA A 104 -4.54 -4.48 1.88
N ILE A 105 -4.18 -3.96 0.70
CA ILE A 105 -3.66 -4.76 -0.41
C ILE A 105 -2.39 -5.50 0.05
N LEU A 106 -1.41 -4.80 0.62
CA LEU A 106 -0.16 -5.42 1.05
C LEU A 106 -0.37 -6.53 2.08
N GLU A 107 -1.29 -6.35 3.04
CA GLU A 107 -1.58 -7.37 4.04
C GLU A 107 -2.32 -8.59 3.46
N VAL A 108 -3.24 -8.38 2.52
CA VAL A 108 -3.89 -9.49 1.80
C VAL A 108 -2.84 -10.29 1.04
N LEU A 109 -1.98 -9.63 0.26
CA LEU A 109 -0.94 -10.28 -0.53
C LEU A 109 0.04 -11.07 0.35
N ARG A 110 0.45 -10.49 1.47
CA ARG A 110 1.31 -11.16 2.45
C ARG A 110 0.62 -12.37 3.08
N THR A 111 -0.66 -12.26 3.43
CA THR A 111 -1.44 -13.38 3.98
C THR A 111 -1.56 -14.52 2.97
N LEU A 112 -1.83 -14.21 1.69
CA LEU A 112 -1.88 -15.21 0.62
C LEU A 112 -0.56 -15.98 0.50
N GLN A 113 0.57 -15.26 0.53
CA GLN A 113 1.90 -15.87 0.45
C GLN A 113 2.25 -16.71 1.69
N GLU A 114 2.02 -16.18 2.90
CA GLU A 114 2.37 -16.85 4.16
C GLU A 114 1.54 -18.10 4.42
N GLU A 115 0.25 -18.08 4.04
CA GLU A 115 -0.66 -19.21 4.22
C GLU A 115 -0.71 -20.16 3.01
N GLY A 116 -0.02 -19.82 1.92
CA GLY A 116 -0.02 -20.62 0.68
C GLY A 116 -1.42 -20.77 0.09
N LEU A 117 -2.26 -19.75 0.22
CA LEU A 117 -3.63 -19.79 -0.25
C LEU A 117 -3.68 -19.68 -1.79
N PRO A 118 -4.49 -20.50 -2.47
CA PRO A 118 -4.65 -20.37 -3.90
C PRO A 118 -5.31 -19.03 -4.25
N HIS A 119 -4.78 -18.35 -5.27
CA HIS A 119 -5.30 -17.09 -5.78
C HIS A 119 -5.23 -17.10 -7.33
N PRO A 120 -6.10 -16.34 -8.03
CA PRO A 120 -5.93 -16.10 -9.46
C PRO A 120 -4.64 -15.30 -9.74
N PRO A 121 -4.21 -15.13 -11.00
CA PRO A 121 -3.18 -14.14 -11.29
C PRO A 121 -3.64 -12.75 -10.83
N LEU A 122 -2.73 -11.99 -10.24
CA LEU A 122 -3.00 -10.70 -9.61
C LEU A 122 -2.21 -9.59 -10.30
N GLU A 123 -2.89 -8.48 -10.56
CA GLU A 123 -2.28 -7.20 -10.90
C GLU A 123 -2.56 -6.20 -9.77
N VAL A 124 -1.56 -5.40 -9.41
CA VAL A 124 -1.65 -4.34 -8.41
C VAL A 124 -1.28 -3.03 -9.09
N VAL A 125 -2.15 -2.03 -8.98
CA VAL A 125 -1.94 -0.68 -9.56
C VAL A 125 -2.19 0.40 -8.53
#